data_AF-A0A9P1I648-F1
#
_entry.id   AF-A0A9P1I648-F1
#
_cell.length_a   1.000
_cell.length_b   1.000
_cell.length_c   1.000
_cell.angle_alpha   90.00
_cell.angle_beta   90.00
_cell.angle_gamma   90.00
#
_symmetry.space_group_name_H-M   'P 1'
#
loop_
_entity.id
_entity.type
_entity.pdbx_description
1 polymer ?
#
loop_
_entity_poly.entity_id
_entity_poly.type
_entity_poly.pdbx_seq_one_letter_code
_entity_poly.pdbx_strand_id
1 'polypeptide(L)'
;MHFSPLLILIFSLATLDSIDATSCIDGFVLVNGAKCVKLVTDHATRDAARRECNLMGGHLVTINNQIDNNAIFKMAISSNSPVWLGIKCTNGATLYDYSCNWADYSYVSYTNFYQNYPNSTHGSCVYMSNQIANQGNWFNGDCNQTKTSYICETNVVGTCANQNNEYCYWTIGELTKDEAVNACAKTCGGQIVSIHNYYENQNLYYNVMRYNDGTLRYVRIGAQLSSNNLNSWIDNSTWDYSNIGYQNSDVGSCYSISMKDQEVAQGKWISSDCSHQLPSFCKRLATATCAPTPDTPTQCTTPTYLSSTNASLVESPNYPYPYCTNPVGPCYYVLTGLHNTTLNIRFPVFNLDANSTIDLYSSFDDTTPFQTLTKTSSSGSFKWYSSPSNLIKLVFNDKTTDCNSTSAVYSWKAEFQPTNPNVCGTASHSTPGHFTSPNYPAAYPKQYTCDYYITSKSNKRVQIRFDEYYLALGDYIYVFEGNTPSNAISTISGSGVNKTVTTSLQTSMMVRFSSYGSYPAQFGFTARYYDA
;
A
#
# COMPACT_ATOMS: atom_id res chain seq x y z
N MET A 1 11.90 -66.42 45.05
CA MET A 1 11.34 -65.06 45.20
C MET A 1 12.34 -64.05 44.65
N HIS A 2 12.24 -63.72 43.37
CA HIS A 2 13.01 -62.66 42.72
C HIS A 2 12.03 -61.92 41.82
N PHE A 3 11.68 -60.69 42.21
CA PHE A 3 10.89 -59.78 41.37
C PHE A 3 11.86 -58.87 40.62
N SER A 4 11.79 -58.93 39.29
CA SER A 4 12.39 -57.98 38.35
C SER A 4 11.36 -56.87 38.09
N PRO A 5 11.71 -55.57 38.11
CA PRO A 5 10.78 -54.52 37.72
C PRO A 5 10.89 -54.27 36.20
N LEU A 6 9.75 -54.40 35.52
CA LEU A 6 9.56 -54.07 34.12
C LEU A 6 9.60 -52.55 33.92
N LEU A 7 10.38 -52.11 32.93
CA LEU A 7 10.54 -50.74 32.47
C LEU A 7 9.19 -50.18 31.97
N ILE A 8 8.64 -49.16 32.63
CA ILE A 8 7.47 -48.41 32.14
C ILE A 8 7.98 -47.26 31.27
N LEU A 9 7.77 -47.39 29.95
CA LEU A 9 7.93 -46.31 28.97
C LEU A 9 6.84 -45.26 29.19
N ILE A 10 7.21 -44.12 29.78
CA ILE A 10 6.36 -42.93 29.84
C ILE A 10 6.44 -42.27 28.46
N PHE A 11 5.42 -42.51 27.63
CA PHE A 11 5.16 -41.64 26.48
C PHE A 11 4.72 -40.28 27.01
N SER A 12 5.63 -39.30 26.98
CA SER A 12 5.27 -37.90 27.16
C SER A 12 4.37 -37.52 25.98
N LEU A 13 3.07 -37.39 26.25
CA LEU A 13 2.18 -36.60 25.40
C LEU A 13 2.74 -35.18 25.40
N ALA A 14 3.46 -34.82 24.34
CA ALA A 14 3.63 -33.42 23.99
C ALA A 14 2.21 -32.90 23.72
N THR A 15 1.71 -32.08 24.63
CA THR A 15 0.57 -31.23 24.33
C THR A 15 0.97 -30.43 23.09
N LEU A 16 0.18 -30.55 22.02
CA LEU A 16 0.17 -29.48 21.02
C LEU A 16 -0.33 -28.26 21.78
N ASP A 17 0.60 -27.45 22.27
CA ASP A 17 0.30 -26.07 22.60
C ASP A 17 -0.17 -25.43 21.30
N SER A 18 -1.47 -25.20 21.22
CA SER A 18 -2.08 -24.36 20.20
C SER A 18 -1.33 -23.03 20.20
N ILE A 19 -0.69 -22.71 19.08
CA ILE A 19 -0.18 -21.37 18.81
C ILE A 19 -1.39 -20.45 18.75
N ASP A 20 -1.73 -19.81 19.87
CA ASP A 20 -2.69 -18.71 19.90
C ASP A 20 -1.98 -17.49 20.48
N ALA A 21 -0.97 -17.03 19.74
CA ALA A 21 -0.27 -15.79 20.04
C ALA A 21 -1.14 -14.61 19.60
N THR A 22 -2.15 -14.26 20.43
CA THR A 22 -2.85 -12.97 20.32
C THR A 22 -1.81 -11.88 20.61
N SER A 23 -1.36 -11.22 19.55
CA SER A 23 -0.35 -10.16 19.60
C SER A 23 -0.93 -8.89 18.99
N CYS A 24 -0.31 -7.76 19.29
CA CYS A 24 -0.66 -6.49 18.67
C CYS A 24 0.35 -6.13 17.60
N ILE A 25 -0.08 -5.27 16.67
CA ILE A 25 0.84 -4.61 15.75
C ILE A 25 1.86 -3.77 16.53
N ASP A 26 3.03 -3.56 15.94
CA ASP A 26 4.10 -2.79 16.55
C ASP A 26 3.64 -1.40 17.03
N GLY A 27 4.11 -1.02 18.22
CA GLY A 27 3.69 0.19 18.92
C GLY A 27 2.32 0.14 19.60
N PHE A 28 1.55 -0.94 19.49
CA PHE A 28 0.31 -1.16 20.24
C PHE A 28 0.51 -2.20 21.34
N VAL A 29 -0.18 -2.00 22.47
CA VAL A 29 -0.10 -2.88 23.64
C VAL A 29 -1.41 -3.65 23.78
N LEU A 30 -1.31 -4.96 24.01
CA LEU A 30 -2.46 -5.79 24.32
C LEU A 30 -2.89 -5.51 25.77
N VAL A 31 -4.03 -4.83 25.93
CA VAL A 31 -4.70 -4.69 27.22
C VAL A 31 -5.80 -5.73 27.33
N ASN A 32 -6.09 -6.15 28.56
CA ASN A 32 -7.14 -7.10 28.95
C ASN A 32 -7.26 -8.40 28.14
N GLY A 33 -6.21 -8.78 27.40
CA GLY A 33 -6.17 -9.98 26.56
C GLY A 33 -6.98 -9.89 25.27
N ALA A 34 -7.62 -8.74 24.98
CA ALA A 34 -8.57 -8.62 23.87
C ALA A 34 -8.48 -7.30 23.07
N LYS A 35 -7.82 -6.25 23.58
CA LYS A 35 -7.74 -4.95 22.90
C LYS A 35 -6.30 -4.53 22.64
N CYS A 36 -6.00 -4.18 21.39
CA CYS A 36 -4.71 -3.57 21.04
C CYS A 36 -4.85 -2.06 21.06
N VAL A 37 -4.13 -1.39 21.96
CA VAL A 37 -4.27 0.06 22.19
C VAL A 37 -2.93 0.78 22.25
N LYS A 38 -2.93 2.06 21.87
CA LYS A 38 -1.76 2.95 21.92
C LYS A 38 -2.17 4.31 22.48
N LEU A 39 -1.49 4.75 23.54
CA LEU A 39 -1.62 6.11 24.07
C LEU A 39 -0.74 7.06 23.25
N VAL A 40 -1.34 8.14 22.75
CA VAL A 40 -0.64 9.26 22.15
C VAL A 40 -0.74 10.46 23.07
N THR A 41 0.41 10.98 23.48
CA THR A 41 0.52 12.06 24.48
C THR A 41 0.44 13.46 23.86
N ASP A 42 0.57 13.57 22.53
CA ASP A 42 0.36 14.82 21.80
C ASP A 42 -1.08 15.32 21.96
N HIS A 43 -1.25 16.65 21.91
CA HIS A 43 -2.54 17.29 22.18
C HIS A 43 -3.23 17.67 20.88
N ALA A 44 -4.31 16.95 20.56
CA ALA A 44 -5.04 17.13 19.31
C ALA A 44 -6.52 17.41 19.56
N THR A 45 -7.16 18.07 18.59
CA THR A 45 -8.63 18.13 18.52
C THR A 45 -9.18 16.74 18.26
N ARG A 46 -10.46 16.50 18.57
CA ARG A 46 -11.04 15.16 18.42
C ARG A 46 -10.98 14.67 16.98
N ASP A 47 -11.22 15.55 16.01
CA ASP A 47 -11.21 15.19 14.60
C ASP A 47 -9.79 14.90 14.09
N ALA A 48 -8.77 15.63 14.58
CA ALA A 48 -7.37 15.34 14.29
C ALA A 48 -6.94 14.00 14.91
N ALA A 49 -7.24 13.77 16.19
CA ALA A 49 -6.98 12.51 16.88
C ALA A 49 -7.64 11.31 16.19
N ARG A 50 -8.91 11.46 15.79
CA ARG A 50 -9.64 10.48 14.99
C ARG A 50 -8.91 10.16 13.69
N ARG A 51 -8.55 11.20 12.92
CA ARG A 51 -7.83 11.03 11.64
C ARG A 51 -6.51 10.30 11.86
N GLU A 52 -5.75 10.66 12.90
CA GLU A 52 -4.50 9.97 13.21
C GLU A 52 -4.68 8.50 13.59
N CYS A 53 -5.65 8.17 14.47
CA CYS A 53 -5.95 6.77 14.79
C CYS A 53 -6.39 5.97 13.56
N ASN A 54 -7.23 6.56 12.71
CA ASN A 54 -7.62 5.95 11.43
C ASN A 54 -6.41 5.72 10.55
N LEU A 55 -5.52 6.70 10.49
CA LEU A 55 -4.28 6.54 9.78
C LEU A 55 -3.50 5.39 10.35
N MET A 56 -3.46 5.09 11.65
CA MET A 56 -2.78 3.91 12.22
C MET A 56 -3.43 2.55 11.90
N GLY A 57 -4.46 2.50 11.05
CA GLY A 57 -5.17 1.27 10.71
C GLY A 57 -6.22 0.86 11.75
N GLY A 58 -6.57 1.80 12.63
CA GLY A 58 -7.49 1.62 13.73
C GLY A 58 -8.54 2.72 13.80
N HIS A 59 -8.98 3.04 15.01
CA HIS A 59 -9.86 4.16 15.32
C HIS A 59 -9.60 4.64 16.74
N LEU A 60 -10.24 5.74 17.17
CA LEU A 60 -10.23 6.11 18.58
C LEU A 60 -10.87 4.99 19.42
N VAL A 61 -10.31 4.74 20.60
CA VAL A 61 -10.64 3.57 21.43
C VAL A 61 -12.12 3.44 21.77
N THR A 62 -12.63 2.22 21.75
CA THR A 62 -13.98 1.85 22.19
C THR A 62 -13.96 1.18 23.55
N ILE A 63 -15.01 1.38 24.34
CA ILE A 63 -15.14 0.83 25.69
C ILE A 63 -16.49 0.11 25.79
N ASN A 64 -16.46 -1.22 25.83
CA ASN A 64 -17.66 -2.04 25.75
C ASN A 64 -18.11 -2.59 27.11
N ASN A 65 -17.29 -2.45 28.14
CA ASN A 65 -17.58 -2.92 29.50
C ASN A 65 -16.66 -2.25 30.53
N GLN A 66 -16.88 -2.57 31.81
CA GLN A 66 -16.07 -2.04 32.92
C GLN A 66 -14.60 -2.48 32.89
N ILE A 67 -14.29 -3.67 32.35
CA ILE A 67 -12.93 -4.19 32.25
C ILE A 67 -12.13 -3.35 31.26
N ASP A 68 -12.71 -3.04 30.10
CA ASP A 68 -12.16 -2.09 29.13
C ASP A 68 -11.94 -0.72 29.79
N ASN A 69 -12.96 -0.19 30.47
CA ASN A 69 -12.89 1.14 31.09
C ASN A 69 -11.71 1.25 32.08
N ASN A 70 -11.54 0.25 32.93
CA ASN A 70 -10.47 0.20 33.91
C ASN A 70 -9.08 0.07 33.26
N ALA A 71 -8.97 -0.68 32.17
CA ALA A 71 -7.72 -0.81 31.43
C ALA A 71 -7.32 0.50 30.74
N ILE A 72 -8.26 1.15 30.07
CA ILE A 72 -8.04 2.44 29.41
C ILE A 72 -7.75 3.55 30.42
N PHE A 73 -8.42 3.56 31.58
CA PHE A 73 -8.15 4.52 32.63
C PHE A 73 -6.72 4.44 33.18
N LYS A 74 -6.15 3.24 33.30
CA LYS A 74 -4.73 3.09 33.70
C LYS A 74 -3.77 3.76 32.73
N MET A 75 -4.08 3.74 31.43
CA MET A 75 -3.30 4.46 30.41
C MET A 75 -3.57 5.97 30.46
N ALA A 76 -4.82 6.37 30.70
CA ALA A 76 -5.17 7.78 30.85
C ALA A 76 -4.47 8.44 32.05
N ILE A 77 -4.27 7.72 33.17
CA ILE A 77 -3.53 8.28 34.32
C ILE A 77 -2.06 8.56 33.97
N SER A 78 -1.47 7.80 33.04
CA SER A 78 -0.09 8.04 32.60
C SER A 78 0.03 9.19 31.59
N SER A 79 -1.09 9.80 31.14
CA SER A 79 -1.05 11.00 30.31
C SER A 79 -1.17 12.27 31.14
N ASN A 80 -0.50 13.33 30.67
CA ASN A 80 -0.53 14.65 31.31
C ASN A 80 -1.83 15.44 31.01
N SER A 81 -2.75 14.87 30.23
CA SER A 81 -4.04 15.44 29.84
C SER A 81 -5.11 14.36 29.93
N PRO A 82 -6.42 14.70 30.07
CA PRO A 82 -7.51 13.77 29.73
C PRO A 82 -7.32 13.17 28.33
N VAL A 83 -8.00 12.05 28.05
CA VAL A 83 -7.84 11.31 26.79
C VAL A 83 -9.13 11.26 25.99
N TRP A 84 -9.08 11.58 24.68
CA TRP A 84 -10.22 11.39 23.79
C TRP A 84 -10.60 9.92 23.66
N LEU A 85 -11.91 9.66 23.64
CA LEU A 85 -12.50 8.36 23.36
C LEU A 85 -13.15 8.34 21.96
N GLY A 86 -13.42 7.14 21.44
CA GLY A 86 -14.09 6.96 20.16
C GLY A 86 -15.55 7.40 20.15
N ILE A 87 -16.21 7.51 21.30
CA ILE A 87 -17.63 7.85 21.39
C ILE A 87 -17.90 9.33 21.09
N LYS A 88 -18.96 9.58 20.31
CA LYS A 88 -19.52 10.93 20.06
C LYS A 88 -20.97 10.90 20.45
N CYS A 89 -21.45 11.91 21.18
CA CYS A 89 -22.84 12.02 21.60
C CYS A 89 -23.46 13.29 21.02
N THR A 90 -24.51 13.15 20.22
CA THR A 90 -25.27 14.26 19.65
C THR A 90 -26.62 14.39 20.35
N ASN A 91 -27.10 15.62 20.53
CA ASN A 91 -28.40 15.88 21.14
C ASN A 91 -29.52 15.35 20.23
N GLY A 92 -30.29 14.37 20.71
CA GLY A 92 -31.62 14.04 20.18
C GLY A 92 -32.67 15.04 20.68
N ALA A 93 -33.88 14.95 20.14
CA ALA A 93 -34.93 15.96 20.30
C ALA A 93 -35.55 16.08 21.72
N THR A 94 -35.04 15.35 22.73
CA THR A 94 -35.52 15.46 24.12
C THR A 94 -34.38 15.51 25.13
N LEU A 95 -34.64 16.11 26.30
CA LEU A 95 -33.68 16.38 27.39
C LEU A 95 -33.02 15.13 28.02
N TYR A 96 -33.40 13.92 27.60
CA TYR A 96 -32.85 12.63 28.08
C TYR A 96 -32.32 11.73 26.96
N ASP A 97 -32.28 12.21 25.71
CA ASP A 97 -32.06 11.37 24.53
C ASP A 97 -30.81 11.83 23.77
N TYR A 98 -29.63 11.45 24.26
CA TYR A 98 -28.39 11.56 23.48
C TYR A 98 -28.24 10.33 22.60
N SER A 99 -28.16 10.54 21.29
CA SER A 99 -27.66 9.49 20.40
C SER A 99 -26.14 9.50 20.47
N CYS A 100 -25.56 8.42 20.99
CA CYS A 100 -24.12 8.23 21.07
C CYS A 100 -23.67 7.12 20.12
N ASN A 101 -22.56 7.33 19.41
CA ASN A 101 -21.98 6.36 18.48
C ASN A 101 -20.48 6.22 18.69
N TRP A 102 -19.98 4.98 18.64
CA TRP A 102 -18.56 4.68 18.64
C TRP A 102 -17.93 4.95 17.27
N ALA A 103 -16.61 5.19 17.27
CA ALA A 103 -15.84 5.49 16.06
C ALA A 103 -15.73 4.29 15.10
N ASP A 104 -15.94 3.07 15.60
CA ASP A 104 -16.01 1.83 14.82
C ASP A 104 -17.43 1.46 14.39
N TYR A 105 -18.41 2.33 14.71
CA TYR A 105 -19.84 2.11 14.51
C TYR A 105 -20.41 0.92 15.29
N SER A 106 -19.77 0.49 16.39
CA SER A 106 -20.33 -0.53 17.28
C SER A 106 -21.46 0.03 18.15
N TYR A 107 -22.33 -0.87 18.63
CA TYR A 107 -23.44 -0.52 19.52
C TYR A 107 -22.94 -0.05 20.90
N VAL A 108 -23.47 1.06 21.39
CA VAL A 108 -23.16 1.58 22.73
C VAL A 108 -23.94 0.80 23.79
N SER A 109 -23.32 -0.25 24.32
CA SER A 109 -23.88 -1.09 25.41
C SER A 109 -23.41 -0.71 26.80
N TYR A 110 -22.38 0.12 26.90
CA TYR A 110 -21.76 0.53 28.15
C TYR A 110 -21.41 2.02 28.11
N THR A 111 -21.69 2.73 29.21
CA THR A 111 -21.25 4.10 29.42
C THR A 111 -20.79 4.31 30.86
N ASN A 112 -19.84 5.23 31.07
CA ASN A 112 -19.34 5.60 32.39
C ASN A 112 -19.27 7.12 32.59
N PHE A 113 -20.29 7.84 32.11
CA PHE A 113 -20.35 9.29 32.25
C PHE A 113 -20.34 9.75 33.72
N TYR A 114 -19.67 10.86 33.98
CA TYR A 114 -19.79 11.54 35.26
C TYR A 114 -21.21 12.08 35.45
N GLN A 115 -21.60 12.33 36.70
CA GLN A 115 -22.94 12.83 37.01
C GLN A 115 -23.27 14.09 36.19
N ASN A 116 -24.45 14.11 35.56
CA ASN A 116 -24.97 15.16 34.67
C ASN A 116 -24.26 15.27 33.30
N TYR A 117 -23.47 14.29 32.91
CA TYR A 117 -22.92 14.14 31.56
C TYR A 117 -23.59 12.97 30.83
N PRO A 118 -23.70 13.00 29.49
CA PRO A 118 -23.35 14.12 28.61
C PRO A 118 -24.26 15.35 28.82
N ASN A 119 -23.69 16.53 28.68
CA ASN A 119 -24.33 17.82 28.92
C ASN A 119 -24.43 18.64 27.64
N SER A 120 -25.60 19.22 27.37
CA SER A 120 -25.97 19.78 26.06
C SER A 120 -25.35 21.14 25.82
N THR A 121 -24.89 21.79 26.88
CA THR A 121 -24.12 23.04 26.81
C THR A 121 -22.65 22.78 26.51
N HIS A 122 -22.21 21.52 26.48
CA HIS A 122 -20.86 21.11 26.11
C HIS A 122 -20.88 20.43 24.73
N GLY A 123 -19.78 20.51 24.00
CA GLY A 123 -19.70 19.91 22.66
C GLY A 123 -19.91 18.39 22.67
N SER A 124 -20.09 17.80 21.48
CA SER A 124 -20.50 16.40 21.32
C SER A 124 -19.38 15.35 21.53
N CYS A 125 -18.15 15.78 21.79
CA CYS A 125 -16.98 14.90 21.82
C CYS A 125 -16.66 14.44 23.24
N VAL A 126 -16.40 13.15 23.42
CA VAL A 126 -16.27 12.55 24.76
C VAL A 126 -14.82 12.19 25.07
N TYR A 127 -14.37 12.55 26.28
CA TYR A 127 -13.06 12.21 26.81
C TYR A 127 -13.17 11.57 28.19
N MET A 128 -12.17 10.77 28.54
CA MET A 128 -11.99 10.21 29.88
C MET A 128 -11.06 11.11 30.70
N SER A 129 -11.42 11.35 31.96
CA SER A 129 -10.55 12.08 32.88
C SER A 129 -9.30 11.27 33.24
N ASN A 130 -8.15 11.94 33.34
CA ASN A 130 -6.91 11.33 33.86
C ASN A 130 -6.76 11.44 35.38
N GLN A 131 -7.73 12.04 36.07
CA GLN A 131 -7.66 12.25 37.52
C GLN A 131 -8.10 10.99 38.27
N ILE A 132 -7.27 10.54 39.22
CA ILE A 132 -7.53 9.33 40.03
C ILE A 132 -8.90 9.40 40.73
N ALA A 133 -9.26 10.59 41.24
CA ALA A 133 -10.54 10.83 41.93
C ALA A 133 -11.78 10.56 41.05
N ASN A 134 -11.64 10.69 39.73
CA ASN A 134 -12.74 10.51 38.77
C ASN A 134 -12.88 9.05 38.30
N GLN A 135 -12.03 8.11 38.75
CA GLN A 135 -12.20 6.66 38.55
C GLN A 135 -12.58 6.24 37.10
N GLY A 136 -12.00 6.92 36.10
CA GLY A 136 -12.26 6.66 34.69
C GLY A 136 -13.63 7.15 34.17
N ASN A 137 -14.27 8.11 34.84
CA ASN A 137 -15.50 8.72 34.37
C ASN A 137 -15.30 9.59 33.12
N TRP A 138 -16.36 9.65 32.30
CA TRP A 138 -16.35 10.33 31.00
C TRP A 138 -17.08 11.67 31.07
N PHE A 139 -16.62 12.61 30.25
CA PHE A 139 -17.17 13.95 30.09
C PHE A 139 -17.27 14.28 28.61
N ASN A 140 -18.16 15.19 28.21
CA ASN A 140 -18.22 15.72 26.84
C ASN A 140 -17.72 17.17 26.76
N GLY A 141 -17.14 17.53 25.62
CA GLY A 141 -16.49 18.81 25.36
C GLY A 141 -16.48 19.20 23.88
N ASP A 142 -15.99 20.40 23.60
CA ASP A 142 -15.93 20.93 22.24
C ASP A 142 -14.94 20.15 21.37
N CYS A 143 -15.44 19.61 20.26
CA CYS A 143 -14.68 18.78 19.33
C CYS A 143 -13.51 19.50 18.64
N ASN A 144 -13.66 20.80 18.42
CA ASN A 144 -12.80 21.60 17.57
C ASN A 144 -11.89 22.52 18.39
N GLN A 145 -12.33 22.94 19.58
CA GLN A 145 -11.57 23.84 20.44
C GLN A 145 -10.73 23.10 21.48
N THR A 146 -11.24 21.99 22.01
CA THR A 146 -10.55 21.24 23.07
C THR A 146 -9.42 20.40 22.44
N LYS A 147 -8.22 20.48 23.01
CA LYS A 147 -7.08 19.63 22.62
C LYS A 147 -6.65 18.77 23.79
N THR A 148 -6.62 17.45 23.59
CA THR A 148 -6.25 16.50 24.63
C THR A 148 -5.38 15.39 24.04
N SER A 149 -4.73 14.61 24.91
CA SER A 149 -4.17 13.30 24.53
C SER A 149 -5.28 12.36 24.04
N TYR A 150 -4.93 11.22 23.45
CA TYR A 150 -5.90 10.28 22.90
C TYR A 150 -5.36 8.86 22.87
N ILE A 151 -6.28 7.89 22.83
CA ILE A 151 -5.94 6.47 22.75
C ILE A 151 -6.52 5.90 21.46
N CYS A 152 -5.66 5.28 20.66
CA CYS A 152 -6.06 4.58 19.46
C CYS A 152 -6.20 3.09 19.75
N GLU A 153 -7.12 2.44 19.05
CA GLU A 153 -7.38 1.00 19.11
C GLU A 153 -7.26 0.38 17.72
N THR A 154 -6.67 -0.82 17.64
CA THR A 154 -6.58 -1.63 16.42
C THR A 154 -7.08 -3.06 16.67
N ASN A 155 -7.31 -3.79 15.58
CA ASN A 155 -7.61 -5.22 15.66
C ASN A 155 -6.41 -6.01 16.20
N VAL A 156 -6.70 -7.06 16.97
CA VAL A 156 -5.69 -8.02 17.44
C VAL A 156 -5.23 -8.92 16.27
N VAL A 157 -3.96 -9.30 16.28
CA VAL A 157 -3.39 -10.25 15.33
C VAL A 157 -3.94 -11.65 15.59
N GLY A 158 -4.37 -12.35 14.53
CA GLY A 158 -4.82 -13.75 14.61
C GLY A 158 -6.30 -13.98 14.94
N THR A 159 -7.00 -13.03 15.57
CA THR A 159 -8.43 -13.16 15.86
C THR A 159 -9.26 -12.26 14.95
N CYS A 160 -10.28 -12.83 14.30
CA CYS A 160 -11.19 -12.09 13.42
C CYS A 160 -12.62 -12.17 13.92
N ALA A 161 -13.15 -11.07 14.44
CA ALA A 161 -14.53 -10.98 14.92
C ALA A 161 -15.57 -11.20 13.80
N ASN A 162 -15.21 -10.87 12.54
CA ASN A 162 -16.04 -11.03 11.34
C ASN A 162 -15.35 -11.92 10.31
N GLN A 163 -15.00 -13.16 10.68
CA GLN A 163 -14.49 -14.12 9.71
C GLN A 163 -15.63 -14.52 8.76
N ASN A 164 -15.46 -14.21 7.47
CA ASN A 164 -16.28 -14.78 6.42
C ASN A 164 -15.35 -15.53 5.46
N ASN A 165 -15.44 -16.85 5.48
CA ASN A 165 -14.52 -17.74 4.78
C ASN A 165 -13.05 -17.51 5.20
N GLU A 166 -12.16 -17.23 4.25
CA GLU A 166 -10.71 -17.06 4.47
C GLU A 166 -10.28 -15.63 4.79
N TYR A 167 -11.21 -14.67 4.91
CA TYR A 167 -10.90 -13.25 5.06
C TYR A 167 -11.49 -12.63 6.33
N CYS A 168 -10.79 -11.62 6.82
CA CYS A 168 -11.19 -10.77 7.93
C CYS A 168 -11.49 -9.37 7.44
N TYR A 169 -12.62 -8.83 7.89
CA TYR A 169 -13.11 -7.52 7.47
C TYR A 169 -13.26 -6.59 8.67
N TRP A 170 -12.92 -5.32 8.46
CA TRP A 170 -13.13 -4.27 9.43
C TRP A 170 -13.36 -2.94 8.73
N THR A 171 -13.91 -1.98 9.47
CA THR A 171 -14.15 -0.63 9.00
C THR A 171 -13.14 0.30 9.64
N ILE A 172 -12.55 1.17 8.84
CA ILE A 172 -11.77 2.32 9.33
C ILE A 172 -12.58 3.60 9.14
N GLY A 173 -12.31 4.61 9.96
CA GLY A 173 -13.06 5.86 9.92
C GLY A 173 -12.81 6.71 8.66
N GLU A 174 -13.35 7.92 8.66
CA GLU A 174 -13.36 8.84 7.51
C GLU A 174 -11.95 9.21 7.01
N LEU A 175 -11.62 8.76 5.80
CA LEU A 175 -10.35 9.01 5.11
C LEU A 175 -10.59 9.19 3.60
N THR A 176 -9.64 9.84 2.92
CA THR A 176 -9.58 9.83 1.44
C THR A 176 -9.22 8.43 0.93
N LYS A 177 -9.40 8.15 -0.38
CA LYS A 177 -9.07 6.85 -0.97
C LYS A 177 -7.62 6.42 -0.66
N ASP A 178 -6.66 7.30 -0.91
CA ASP A 178 -5.24 6.97 -0.78
C ASP A 178 -4.84 6.78 0.69
N GLU A 179 -5.42 7.57 1.60
CA GLU A 179 -5.24 7.38 3.04
C GLU A 179 -5.86 6.07 3.53
N ALA A 180 -7.03 5.69 3.03
CA ALA A 180 -7.69 4.44 3.38
C ALA A 180 -6.89 3.22 2.93
N VAL A 181 -6.33 3.25 1.71
CA VAL A 181 -5.43 2.20 1.20
C VAL A 181 -4.23 2.03 2.14
N ASN A 182 -3.60 3.13 2.56
CA ASN A 182 -2.48 3.09 3.51
C ASN A 182 -2.89 2.56 4.88
N ALA A 183 -4.03 3.03 5.41
CA ALA A 183 -4.54 2.64 6.70
C ALA A 183 -4.85 1.13 6.76
N CYS A 184 -5.51 0.59 5.73
CA CYS A 184 -5.77 -0.85 5.66
C CYS A 184 -4.46 -1.67 5.62
N ALA A 185 -3.44 -1.19 4.90
CA ALA A 185 -2.14 -1.85 4.79
C ALA A 185 -1.40 -1.96 6.13
N LYS A 186 -1.67 -1.04 7.07
CA LYS A 186 -1.07 -1.08 8.40
C LYS A 186 -1.46 -2.35 9.14
N THR A 187 -2.70 -2.80 9.03
CA THR A 187 -3.20 -3.97 9.79
C THR A 187 -2.80 -5.27 9.10
N CYS A 188 -1.51 -5.58 9.14
CA CYS A 188 -0.89 -6.82 8.66
C CYS A 188 -1.03 -7.04 7.15
N GLY A 189 -0.71 -6.02 6.36
CA GLY A 189 -0.77 -6.08 4.90
C GLY A 189 -2.19 -6.12 4.35
N GLY A 190 -3.16 -5.65 5.13
CA GLY A 190 -4.54 -5.51 4.69
C GLY A 190 -4.71 -4.58 3.49
N GLN A 191 -5.86 -4.64 2.84
CA GLN A 191 -6.15 -3.82 1.68
C GLN A 191 -7.58 -3.30 1.78
N ILE A 192 -7.89 -2.24 1.04
CA ILE A 192 -9.30 -1.85 0.86
C ILE A 192 -10.05 -2.98 0.14
N VAL A 193 -11.29 -3.24 0.53
CA VAL A 193 -12.01 -4.45 0.13
C VAL A 193 -12.27 -4.52 -1.38
N SER A 194 -11.96 -5.66 -1.98
CA SER A 194 -12.55 -6.12 -3.25
C SER A 194 -13.62 -7.16 -2.96
N ILE A 195 -14.70 -7.16 -3.74
CA ILE A 195 -15.91 -7.94 -3.46
C ILE A 195 -16.21 -8.86 -4.63
N HIS A 196 -16.22 -10.17 -4.39
CA HIS A 196 -16.23 -11.20 -5.44
C HIS A 196 -17.55 -11.98 -5.53
N ASN A 197 -18.48 -11.74 -4.61
CA ASN A 197 -19.80 -12.38 -4.66
C ASN A 197 -20.85 -11.61 -3.85
N TYR A 198 -22.10 -12.01 -4.06
CA TYR A 198 -23.26 -11.46 -3.36
C TYR A 198 -23.15 -11.60 -1.83
N TYR A 199 -22.72 -12.75 -1.32
CA TYR A 199 -22.66 -13.00 0.13
C TYR A 199 -21.63 -12.11 0.83
N GLU A 200 -20.48 -11.89 0.21
CA GLU A 200 -19.45 -10.96 0.68
C GLU A 200 -20.00 -9.52 0.75
N ASN A 201 -20.66 -9.06 -0.32
CA ASN A 201 -21.31 -7.74 -0.34
C ASN A 201 -22.32 -7.58 0.79
N GLN A 202 -23.20 -8.58 0.96
CA GLN A 202 -24.22 -8.55 2.01
C GLN A 202 -23.58 -8.54 3.40
N ASN A 203 -22.54 -9.34 3.63
CA ASN A 203 -21.89 -9.41 4.94
C ASN A 203 -21.27 -8.06 5.33
N LEU A 204 -20.53 -7.42 4.43
CA LEU A 204 -19.97 -6.08 4.63
C LEU A 204 -21.07 -5.06 4.98
N TYR A 205 -22.13 -5.04 4.17
CA TYR A 205 -23.29 -4.19 4.37
C TYR A 205 -23.95 -4.42 5.73
N TYR A 206 -24.30 -5.66 6.08
CA TYR A 206 -24.98 -5.98 7.33
C TYR A 206 -24.13 -5.76 8.57
N ASN A 207 -22.82 -6.00 8.51
CA ASN A 207 -21.93 -5.76 9.65
C ASN A 207 -21.91 -4.30 10.09
N VAL A 208 -22.00 -3.38 9.14
CA VAL A 208 -22.05 -1.94 9.43
C VAL A 208 -23.48 -1.46 9.67
N MET A 209 -24.45 -1.95 8.90
CA MET A 209 -25.85 -1.54 9.05
C MET A 209 -26.50 -1.98 10.34
N ARG A 210 -26.09 -3.12 10.90
CA ARG A 210 -26.65 -3.66 12.15
C ARG A 210 -26.55 -2.66 13.30
N TYR A 211 -25.62 -1.72 13.21
CA TYR A 211 -25.30 -0.76 14.27
C TYR A 211 -25.31 0.69 13.77
N ASN A 212 -25.76 0.94 12.54
CA ASN A 212 -25.92 2.28 11.99
C ASN A 212 -27.18 2.94 12.57
N ASP A 213 -27.01 4.03 13.32
CA ASP A 213 -28.10 4.85 13.86
C ASP A 213 -28.80 5.71 12.79
N GLY A 214 -28.39 5.55 11.52
CA GLY A 214 -28.88 6.31 10.39
C GLY A 214 -28.03 7.56 10.09
N THR A 215 -26.88 7.76 10.71
CA THR A 215 -25.96 8.86 10.31
C THR A 215 -25.05 8.46 9.16
N LEU A 216 -24.64 7.19 9.08
CA LEU A 216 -23.73 6.70 8.06
C LEU A 216 -24.47 6.47 6.73
N ARG A 217 -23.96 7.08 5.66
CA ARG A 217 -24.57 7.03 4.31
C ARG A 217 -23.79 6.18 3.32
N TYR A 218 -22.46 6.31 3.30
CA TYR A 218 -21.61 5.62 2.34
C TYR A 218 -20.35 5.11 3.02
N VAL A 219 -19.91 3.92 2.60
CA VAL A 219 -18.63 3.34 3.01
C VAL A 219 -17.86 2.93 1.77
N ARG A 220 -16.62 3.43 1.65
CA ARG A 220 -15.77 3.23 0.47
C ARG A 220 -15.28 1.79 0.36
N ILE A 221 -15.19 1.33 -0.88
CA ILE A 221 -14.63 0.03 -1.27
C ILE A 221 -13.50 0.22 -2.28
N GLY A 222 -12.78 -0.87 -2.58
CA GLY A 222 -11.62 -0.88 -3.47
C GLY A 222 -11.94 -0.82 -4.96
N ALA A 223 -13.21 -0.66 -5.35
CA ALA A 223 -13.59 -0.56 -6.75
C ALA A 223 -13.26 0.83 -7.27
N GLN A 224 -12.72 0.88 -8.50
CA GLN A 224 -12.40 2.12 -9.20
C GLN A 224 -12.67 2.02 -10.71
N LEU A 225 -12.99 3.17 -11.30
CA LEU A 225 -13.10 3.35 -12.74
C LEU A 225 -11.75 3.77 -13.31
N SER A 226 -11.18 2.95 -14.18
CA SER A 226 -9.93 3.26 -14.89
C SER A 226 -10.12 4.37 -15.92
N SER A 227 -9.02 4.92 -16.44
CA SER A 227 -9.02 5.96 -17.48
C SER A 227 -9.76 5.56 -18.77
N ASN A 228 -9.93 4.25 -19.01
CA ASN A 228 -10.66 3.72 -20.15
C ASN A 228 -12.14 3.44 -19.84
N ASN A 229 -12.67 3.99 -18.74
CA ASN A 229 -14.02 3.72 -18.22
C ASN A 229 -14.29 2.23 -17.93
N LEU A 230 -13.24 1.47 -17.63
CA LEU A 230 -13.36 0.07 -17.20
C LEU A 230 -13.28 -0.03 -15.69
N ASN A 231 -14.18 -0.81 -15.10
CA ASN A 231 -14.19 -1.09 -13.67
C ASN A 231 -13.06 -2.06 -13.32
N SER A 232 -12.39 -1.80 -12.19
CA SER A 232 -11.27 -2.59 -11.69
C SER A 232 -11.19 -2.52 -10.17
N TRP A 233 -10.56 -3.51 -9.56
CA TRP A 233 -10.21 -3.49 -8.15
C TRP A 233 -8.79 -2.97 -7.94
N ILE A 234 -8.57 -2.20 -6.87
CA ILE A 234 -7.26 -1.64 -6.51
C ILE A 234 -6.23 -2.73 -6.20
N ASP A 235 -6.66 -3.90 -5.75
CA ASP A 235 -5.79 -5.05 -5.47
C ASP A 235 -5.47 -5.90 -6.73
N ASN A 236 -5.95 -5.48 -7.91
CA ASN A 236 -5.84 -6.21 -9.19
C ASN A 236 -6.52 -7.58 -9.20
N SER A 237 -7.44 -7.84 -8.28
CA SER A 237 -8.27 -9.04 -8.32
C SER A 237 -9.25 -8.98 -9.51
N THR A 238 -9.82 -10.13 -9.86
CA THR A 238 -10.74 -10.24 -11.00
C THR A 238 -12.03 -9.45 -10.75
N TRP A 239 -12.47 -8.69 -11.75
CA TRP A 239 -13.81 -8.06 -11.74
C TRP A 239 -14.87 -9.10 -12.15
N ASP A 240 -15.18 -10.02 -11.24
CA ASP A 240 -16.10 -11.16 -11.43
C ASP A 240 -17.49 -10.94 -10.82
N TYR A 241 -17.64 -9.91 -9.98
CA TYR A 241 -18.90 -9.52 -9.37
C TYR A 241 -19.10 -8.01 -9.43
N SER A 242 -20.35 -7.60 -9.68
CA SER A 242 -20.73 -6.19 -9.71
C SER A 242 -22.07 -6.00 -9.00
N ASN A 243 -22.12 -5.01 -8.11
CA ASN A 243 -23.37 -4.60 -7.46
C ASN A 243 -23.62 -3.09 -7.62
N ILE A 244 -23.19 -2.53 -8.75
CA ILE A 244 -23.36 -1.11 -9.07
C ILE A 244 -24.85 -0.78 -9.20
N GLY A 245 -25.29 0.24 -8.45
CA GLY A 245 -26.60 0.87 -8.59
C GLY A 245 -26.55 2.13 -9.45
N TYR A 246 -25.45 2.90 -9.37
CA TYR A 246 -25.26 4.11 -10.17
C TYR A 246 -23.78 4.34 -10.47
N GLN A 247 -23.46 4.64 -11.73
CA GLN A 247 -22.10 4.93 -12.19
C GLN A 247 -22.10 6.22 -13.01
N ASN A 248 -21.24 7.15 -12.62
CA ASN A 248 -21.01 8.39 -13.35
C ASN A 248 -19.58 8.89 -13.12
N SER A 249 -18.78 8.95 -14.18
CA SER A 249 -17.38 9.41 -14.12
C SER A 249 -17.25 10.87 -13.68
N ASP A 250 -18.28 11.69 -13.89
CA ASP A 250 -18.28 13.11 -13.49
C ASP A 250 -18.47 13.28 -11.98
N VAL A 251 -19.07 12.29 -11.31
CA VAL A 251 -19.23 12.27 -9.84
C VAL A 251 -17.93 11.81 -9.17
N GLY A 252 -17.19 10.93 -9.83
CA GLY A 252 -15.90 10.43 -9.37
C GLY A 252 -15.61 9.01 -9.83
N SER A 253 -14.33 8.64 -9.80
CA SER A 253 -13.85 7.33 -10.23
C SER A 253 -13.80 6.28 -9.12
N CYS A 254 -14.19 6.61 -7.89
CA CYS A 254 -14.23 5.65 -6.77
C CYS A 254 -15.65 5.13 -6.53
N TYR A 255 -15.78 3.97 -5.87
CA TYR A 255 -17.08 3.42 -5.49
C TYR A 255 -17.25 3.32 -3.98
N SER A 256 -18.50 3.49 -3.54
CA SER A 256 -18.91 3.31 -2.15
C SER A 256 -20.20 2.49 -2.07
N ILE A 257 -20.34 1.67 -1.01
CA ILE A 257 -21.59 0.97 -0.69
C ILE A 257 -22.56 1.97 -0.05
N SER A 258 -23.79 2.02 -0.55
CA SER A 258 -24.87 2.80 0.06
C SER A 258 -25.44 2.10 1.30
N MET A 259 -25.51 2.85 2.40
CA MET A 259 -26.09 2.40 3.67
C MET A 259 -27.55 2.86 3.84
N LYS A 260 -28.03 3.77 2.99
CA LYS A 260 -29.41 4.26 3.02
C LYS A 260 -30.11 4.05 1.68
N ASP A 261 -31.41 3.83 1.76
CA ASP A 261 -32.27 3.75 0.58
C ASP A 261 -32.64 5.18 0.13
N GLN A 262 -31.73 5.79 -0.64
CA GLN A 262 -31.88 7.16 -1.15
C GLN A 262 -31.51 7.21 -2.63
N GLU A 263 -30.25 7.53 -2.96
CA GLU A 263 -29.79 7.69 -4.35
C GLU A 263 -29.73 6.34 -5.09
N VAL A 264 -29.41 5.28 -4.35
CA VAL A 264 -29.47 3.88 -4.80
C VAL A 264 -29.96 3.02 -3.64
N ALA A 265 -30.47 1.82 -3.97
CA ALA A 265 -30.89 0.85 -2.97
C ALA A 265 -29.76 0.49 -2.00
N GLN A 266 -30.12 0.18 -0.75
CA GLN A 266 -29.17 -0.25 0.27
C GLN A 266 -28.30 -1.42 -0.20
N GLY A 267 -27.02 -1.36 0.12
CA GLY A 267 -26.03 -2.35 -0.28
C GLY A 267 -25.54 -2.24 -1.73
N LYS A 268 -26.12 -1.37 -2.57
CA LYS A 268 -25.64 -1.08 -3.94
C LYS A 268 -24.43 -0.15 -3.95
N TRP A 269 -23.62 -0.25 -5.00
CA TRP A 269 -22.43 0.60 -5.17
C TRP A 269 -22.77 1.85 -5.98
N ILE A 270 -22.22 2.99 -5.58
CA ILE A 270 -22.40 4.27 -6.24
C ILE A 270 -21.05 4.96 -6.50
N SER A 271 -20.90 5.61 -7.66
CA SER A 271 -19.76 6.49 -7.95
C SER A 271 -19.62 7.58 -6.90
N SER A 272 -18.39 7.84 -6.48
CA SER A 272 -18.03 8.77 -5.42
C SER A 272 -16.67 9.42 -5.71
N ASP A 273 -16.48 10.65 -5.25
CA ASP A 273 -15.20 11.34 -5.33
C ASP A 273 -14.16 10.63 -4.44
N CYS A 274 -13.01 10.30 -5.01
CA CYS A 274 -11.89 9.67 -4.31
C CYS A 274 -11.25 10.56 -3.24
N SER A 275 -11.38 11.88 -3.37
CA SER A 275 -10.86 12.87 -2.43
C SER A 275 -11.80 13.11 -1.23
N HIS A 276 -13.06 12.67 -1.32
CA HIS A 276 -14.02 12.83 -0.24
C HIS A 276 -13.67 11.89 0.93
N GLN A 277 -13.69 12.40 2.16
CA GLN A 277 -13.39 11.59 3.34
C GLN A 277 -14.60 10.72 3.69
N LEU A 278 -14.45 9.40 3.57
CA LEU A 278 -15.48 8.42 3.89
C LEU A 278 -14.89 7.29 4.72
N PRO A 279 -15.68 6.66 5.61
CA PRO A 279 -15.29 5.39 6.21
C PRO A 279 -15.03 4.39 5.10
N SER A 280 -14.12 3.45 5.33
CA SER A 280 -13.69 2.50 4.30
C SER A 280 -13.66 1.08 4.85
N PHE A 281 -14.00 0.11 4.01
CA PHE A 281 -13.88 -1.30 4.33
C PHE A 281 -12.49 -1.82 3.99
N CYS A 282 -11.86 -2.46 4.96
CA CYS A 282 -10.60 -3.18 4.77
C CYS A 282 -10.84 -4.69 4.81
N LYS A 283 -9.98 -5.44 4.11
CA LYS A 283 -9.87 -6.90 4.21
C LYS A 283 -8.43 -7.38 4.34
N ARG A 284 -8.23 -8.53 4.97
CA ARG A 284 -6.97 -9.31 4.97
C ARG A 284 -7.27 -10.80 5.01
N LEU A 285 -6.31 -11.66 4.67
CA LEU A 285 -6.42 -13.10 4.90
C LEU A 285 -6.45 -13.40 6.41
N ALA A 286 -7.30 -14.34 6.83
CA ALA A 286 -7.41 -14.76 8.23
C ALA A 286 -6.13 -15.42 8.76
N THR A 287 -5.38 -16.08 7.87
CA THR A 287 -4.10 -16.72 8.16
C THR A 287 -2.91 -15.78 8.03
N ALA A 288 -3.12 -14.49 7.73
CA ALA A 288 -2.04 -13.52 7.60
C ALA A 288 -1.33 -13.38 8.95
N THR A 289 -0.12 -13.92 9.04
CA THR A 289 0.79 -13.62 10.15
C THR A 289 1.32 -12.22 9.93
N CYS A 290 1.14 -11.37 10.94
CA CYS A 290 1.76 -10.06 10.95
C CYS A 290 3.26 -10.35 11.12
N ALA A 291 4.00 -10.40 10.02
CA ALA A 291 5.44 -10.36 10.11
C ALA A 291 5.76 -9.15 11.02
N PRO A 292 6.67 -9.27 12.00
CA PRO A 292 7.26 -8.08 12.57
C PRO A 292 7.72 -7.27 11.36
N THR A 293 7.12 -6.10 11.16
CA THR A 293 7.56 -5.20 10.12
C THR A 293 9.06 -5.09 10.31
N PRO A 294 9.90 -5.40 9.30
CA PRO A 294 11.32 -5.14 9.42
C PRO A 294 11.41 -3.68 9.84
N ASP A 295 11.98 -3.40 11.02
CA ASP A 295 12.01 -2.08 11.66
C ASP A 295 12.20 -1.01 10.57
N THR A 296 11.11 -0.37 10.13
CA THR A 296 11.22 0.72 9.18
C THR A 296 11.86 1.82 9.99
N PRO A 297 13.09 2.26 9.66
CA PRO A 297 13.79 3.19 10.52
C PRO A 297 12.92 4.42 10.76
N THR A 298 12.67 4.73 12.03
CA THR A 298 12.02 5.98 12.44
C THR A 298 12.85 7.20 12.07
N GLN A 299 14.11 7.01 11.64
CA GLN A 299 15.03 8.05 11.17
C GLN A 299 15.97 7.54 10.05
N CYS A 300 16.36 8.45 9.16
CA CYS A 300 17.24 8.17 8.02
C CYS A 300 18.73 8.26 8.38
N THR A 301 19.21 7.35 9.21
CA THR A 301 20.59 7.38 9.72
C THR A 301 21.57 6.56 8.86
N THR A 302 21.08 5.50 8.19
CA THR A 302 21.91 4.62 7.34
C THR A 302 21.21 4.28 6.03
N PRO A 303 21.95 4.06 4.92
CA PRO A 303 21.36 3.60 3.67
C PRO A 303 20.70 2.22 3.81
N THR A 304 19.53 2.07 3.18
CA THR A 304 18.78 0.80 3.13
C THR A 304 19.06 0.09 1.81
N TYR A 305 19.38 -1.21 1.85
CA TYR A 305 19.70 -2.02 0.66
C TYR A 305 18.66 -3.12 0.47
N LEU A 306 18.03 -3.17 -0.71
CA LEU A 306 16.95 -4.10 -1.02
C LEU A 306 17.18 -4.77 -2.37
N SER A 307 17.02 -6.08 -2.43
CA SER A 307 17.10 -6.88 -3.66
C SER A 307 15.71 -7.34 -4.08
N SER A 308 15.43 -7.35 -5.38
CA SER A 308 14.15 -7.85 -5.93
C SER A 308 13.89 -9.33 -5.62
N THR A 309 14.91 -10.07 -5.18
CA THR A 309 14.77 -11.46 -4.72
C THR A 309 14.23 -11.56 -3.29
N ASN A 310 14.42 -10.52 -2.48
CA ASN A 310 14.18 -10.55 -1.04
C ASN A 310 13.13 -9.50 -0.61
N ALA A 311 12.86 -8.49 -1.44
CA ALA A 311 11.87 -7.45 -1.21
C ALA A 311 11.39 -6.89 -2.56
N SER A 312 10.14 -6.45 -2.60
CA SER A 312 9.54 -5.75 -3.76
C SER A 312 9.02 -4.36 -3.40
N LEU A 313 9.21 -3.95 -2.15
CA LEU A 313 8.63 -2.75 -1.55
C LEU A 313 9.70 -1.88 -0.90
N VAL A 314 9.51 -0.58 -0.98
CA VAL A 314 10.31 0.45 -0.30
C VAL A 314 9.34 1.47 0.27
N GLU A 315 9.58 1.90 1.49
CA GLU A 315 8.62 2.73 2.20
C GLU A 315 9.30 3.97 2.78
N SER A 316 8.53 5.05 2.91
CA SER A 316 9.02 6.28 3.51
C SER A 316 9.46 6.05 4.97
N PRO A 317 10.31 6.92 5.53
CA PRO A 317 10.62 6.88 6.96
C PRO A 317 9.33 6.93 7.77
N ASN A 318 9.27 6.21 8.88
CA ASN A 318 8.06 6.12 9.71
C ASN A 318 6.82 5.62 8.97
N TYR A 319 6.93 5.15 7.71
CA TYR A 319 5.79 4.57 7.01
C TYR A 319 5.28 3.41 7.85
N PRO A 320 3.96 3.31 8.03
CA PRO A 320 2.90 3.98 7.25
C PRO A 320 2.38 5.30 7.87
N TYR A 321 3.05 5.84 8.87
CA TYR A 321 2.84 7.18 9.44
C TYR A 321 3.55 8.25 8.59
N PRO A 322 3.24 9.54 8.80
CA PRO A 322 3.94 10.60 8.08
C PRO A 322 5.44 10.54 8.32
N TYR A 323 6.23 10.72 7.26
CA TYR A 323 7.70 10.75 7.36
C TYR A 323 8.25 11.99 8.07
N CYS A 324 7.36 12.84 8.60
CA CYS A 324 7.56 14.04 9.41
C CYS A 324 8.36 13.77 10.70
N THR A 325 9.57 13.27 10.56
CA THR A 325 10.45 12.81 11.65
C THR A 325 11.71 13.65 11.71
N ASN A 326 11.56 14.98 11.61
CA ASN A 326 12.63 15.99 11.71
C ASN A 326 14.04 15.44 11.30
N PRO A 327 14.19 14.93 10.07
CA PRO A 327 15.27 14.01 9.76
C PRO A 327 16.63 14.71 9.74
N VAL A 328 17.66 14.01 10.20
CA VAL A 328 19.06 14.51 10.28
C VAL A 328 19.73 14.57 8.89
N GLY A 329 18.98 14.36 7.80
CA GLY A 329 19.48 14.35 6.42
C GLY A 329 18.57 13.58 5.46
N PRO A 330 18.94 13.48 4.17
CA PRO A 330 18.20 12.71 3.18
C PRO A 330 18.29 11.20 3.43
N CYS A 331 17.26 10.48 3.01
CA CYS A 331 17.16 9.03 3.15
C CYS A 331 17.66 8.35 1.87
N TYR A 332 18.52 7.35 2.03
CA TYR A 332 19.17 6.65 0.92
C TYR A 332 18.67 5.22 0.83
N TYR A 333 18.19 4.82 -0.35
CA TYR A 333 17.76 3.46 -0.62
C TYR A 333 18.46 2.96 -1.89
N VAL A 334 18.93 1.72 -1.86
CA VAL A 334 19.61 1.07 -2.98
C VAL A 334 18.82 -0.18 -3.33
N LEU A 335 18.21 -0.17 -4.50
CA LEU A 335 17.34 -1.23 -5.00
C LEU A 335 18.06 -1.95 -6.12
N THR A 336 18.20 -3.27 -6.02
CA THR A 336 18.88 -4.09 -7.01
C THR A 336 17.97 -5.17 -7.57
N GLY A 337 17.93 -5.30 -8.88
CA GLY A 337 17.30 -6.40 -9.60
C GLY A 337 18.27 -7.55 -9.86
N LEU A 338 17.73 -8.62 -10.43
CA LEU A 338 18.51 -9.74 -10.96
C LEU A 338 19.52 -9.25 -12.01
N HIS A 339 20.63 -9.97 -12.14
CA HIS A 339 21.59 -9.72 -13.21
C HIS A 339 20.90 -9.75 -14.58
N ASN A 340 21.28 -8.82 -15.47
CA ASN A 340 20.74 -8.67 -16.82
C ASN A 340 19.24 -8.30 -16.91
N THR A 341 18.68 -7.69 -15.86
CA THR A 341 17.35 -7.07 -15.89
C THR A 341 17.46 -5.55 -15.80
N THR A 342 16.43 -4.82 -16.24
CA THR A 342 16.25 -3.43 -15.83
C THR A 342 15.39 -3.40 -14.59
N LEU A 343 15.52 -2.36 -13.77
CA LEU A 343 14.66 -2.20 -12.61
C LEU A 343 13.61 -1.13 -12.89
N ASN A 344 12.34 -1.50 -12.73
CA ASN A 344 11.26 -0.52 -12.74
C ASN A 344 10.82 -0.23 -11.31
N ILE A 345 10.49 1.02 -11.04
CA ILE A 345 9.89 1.46 -9.78
C ILE A 345 8.62 2.26 -10.07
N ARG A 346 7.59 2.09 -9.25
CA ARG A 346 6.39 2.94 -9.24
C ARG A 346 6.04 3.29 -7.80
N PHE A 347 5.20 4.30 -7.61
CA PHE A 347 4.80 4.77 -6.28
C PHE A 347 3.28 4.68 -6.13
N PRO A 348 2.73 3.50 -5.74
CA PRO A 348 1.29 3.37 -5.55
C PRO A 348 0.76 4.35 -4.51
N VAL A 349 1.58 4.69 -3.53
CA VAL A 349 1.33 5.73 -2.54
C VAL A 349 2.35 6.83 -2.75
N PHE A 350 1.88 8.03 -3.06
CA PHE A 350 2.75 9.16 -3.36
C PHE A 350 2.14 10.47 -2.88
N ASN A 351 2.38 10.80 -1.62
CA ASN A 351 1.98 12.08 -1.04
C ASN A 351 3.19 12.80 -0.46
N LEU A 352 3.78 13.68 -1.27
CA LEU A 352 4.93 14.49 -0.87
C LEU A 352 4.51 15.87 -0.35
N ASP A 353 5.25 16.38 0.64
CA ASP A 353 5.26 17.81 0.95
C ASP A 353 5.65 18.62 -0.30
N ALA A 354 5.21 19.87 -0.36
CA ALA A 354 5.46 20.74 -1.52
C ALA A 354 6.96 20.95 -1.81
N ASN A 355 7.81 20.85 -0.79
CA ASN A 355 9.26 21.08 -0.91
C ASN A 355 10.09 19.80 -0.88
N SER A 356 9.48 18.65 -0.56
CA SER A 356 10.17 17.37 -0.52
C SER A 356 10.32 16.77 -1.93
N THR A 357 11.43 16.07 -2.16
CA THR A 357 11.72 15.44 -3.46
C THR A 357 12.17 13.99 -3.32
N ILE A 358 11.90 13.18 -4.35
CA ILE A 358 12.51 11.86 -4.52
C ILE A 358 13.33 11.88 -5.81
N ASP A 359 14.63 11.66 -5.69
CA ASP A 359 15.56 11.59 -6.82
C ASP A 359 15.94 10.13 -7.11
N LEU A 360 15.83 9.72 -8.37
CA LEU A 360 16.14 8.37 -8.83
C LEU A 360 17.40 8.39 -9.71
N TYR A 361 18.37 7.57 -9.35
CA TYR A 361 19.66 7.43 -10.02
C TYR A 361 19.85 5.99 -10.52
N SER A 362 20.56 5.83 -11.63
CA SER A 362 20.78 4.51 -12.26
C SER A 362 22.09 3.83 -11.83
N SER A 363 22.96 4.56 -11.14
CA SER A 363 24.24 4.11 -10.60
C SER A 363 24.52 4.76 -9.24
N PHE A 364 25.49 4.21 -8.49
CA PHE A 364 25.96 4.77 -7.23
C PHE A 364 26.64 6.14 -7.40
N ASP A 365 27.39 6.27 -8.49
CA ASP A 365 28.26 7.42 -8.78
C ASP A 365 27.55 8.52 -9.58
N ASP A 366 26.30 8.28 -10.02
CA ASP A 366 25.53 9.28 -10.76
C ASP A 366 25.30 10.51 -9.88
N THR A 367 25.62 11.69 -10.42
CA THR A 367 25.39 12.99 -9.76
C THR A 367 24.11 13.67 -10.26
N THR A 368 23.56 13.19 -11.39
CA THR A 368 22.32 13.69 -11.98
C THR A 368 21.27 12.58 -11.95
N PRO A 369 20.11 12.79 -11.33
CA PRO A 369 19.05 11.79 -11.33
C PRO A 369 18.47 11.63 -12.74
N PHE A 370 18.13 10.41 -13.14
CA PHE A 370 17.38 10.17 -14.38
C PHE A 370 15.92 10.61 -14.24
N GLN A 371 15.43 10.74 -13.00
CA GLN A 371 14.12 11.28 -12.68
C GLN A 371 14.12 11.94 -11.30
N THR A 372 13.60 13.17 -11.21
CA THR A 372 13.24 13.83 -9.95
C THR A 372 11.73 13.89 -9.83
N LEU A 373 11.20 13.50 -8.67
CA LEU A 373 9.79 13.49 -8.33
C LEU A 373 9.51 14.55 -7.27
N THR A 374 8.42 15.28 -7.46
CA THR A 374 7.92 16.36 -6.57
C THR A 374 6.44 16.14 -6.30
N LYS A 375 5.82 16.92 -5.41
CA LYS A 375 4.37 16.84 -5.14
C LYS A 375 3.48 16.87 -6.40
N THR A 376 3.86 17.62 -7.42
CA THR A 376 3.11 17.73 -8.69
C THR A 376 3.37 16.57 -9.64
N SER A 377 4.36 15.70 -9.36
CA SER A 377 4.57 14.44 -10.07
C SER A 377 3.48 13.39 -9.77
N SER A 378 2.48 13.74 -8.93
CA SER A 378 1.32 12.94 -8.52
C SER A 378 0.31 12.62 -9.63
N SER A 379 0.49 13.13 -10.85
CA SER A 379 -0.36 12.79 -12.01
C SER A 379 -0.15 11.36 -12.55
N GLY A 380 0.27 10.40 -11.71
CA GLY A 380 0.36 9.00 -12.08
C GLY A 380 0.97 8.11 -11.00
N SER A 381 0.26 7.86 -9.90
CA SER A 381 0.59 6.83 -8.89
C SER A 381 0.82 5.41 -9.49
N PHE A 382 0.46 5.22 -10.77
CA PHE A 382 0.70 3.99 -11.54
C PHE A 382 1.81 4.06 -12.61
N LYS A 383 2.53 5.19 -12.75
CA LYS A 383 3.60 5.33 -13.75
C LYS A 383 4.85 4.57 -13.31
N TRP A 384 5.32 3.67 -14.16
CA TRP A 384 6.61 3.02 -13.99
C TRP A 384 7.75 3.94 -14.45
N TYR A 385 8.75 4.09 -13.59
CA TYR A 385 10.04 4.70 -13.88
C TYR A 385 11.06 3.58 -14.07
N SER A 386 11.61 3.48 -15.28
CA SER A 386 12.55 2.43 -15.64
C SER A 386 13.98 2.92 -15.53
N SER A 387 14.77 2.28 -14.70
CA SER A 387 16.22 2.46 -14.71
C SER A 387 16.82 1.78 -15.94
N PRO A 388 17.81 2.40 -16.60
CA PRO A 388 18.59 1.74 -17.67
C PRO A 388 19.51 0.63 -17.13
N SER A 389 19.64 0.47 -15.81
CA SER A 389 20.43 -0.57 -15.16
C SER A 389 19.54 -1.50 -14.32
N ASN A 390 20.14 -2.55 -13.76
CA ASN A 390 19.50 -3.39 -12.75
C ASN A 390 19.47 -2.72 -11.36
N LEU A 391 19.76 -1.42 -11.25
CA LEU A 391 19.89 -0.70 -10.00
C LEU A 391 19.07 0.60 -10.01
N ILE A 392 18.44 0.91 -8.89
CA ILE A 392 17.90 2.23 -8.59
C ILE A 392 18.47 2.69 -7.25
N LYS A 393 19.21 3.79 -7.26
CA LYS A 393 19.53 4.53 -6.04
C LYS A 393 18.46 5.61 -5.88
N LEU A 394 17.64 5.49 -4.84
CA LEU A 394 16.59 6.42 -4.49
C LEU A 394 17.07 7.30 -3.35
N VAL A 395 17.00 8.62 -3.54
CA VAL A 395 17.32 9.62 -2.52
C VAL A 395 16.05 10.39 -2.20
N PHE A 396 15.56 10.25 -0.97
CA PHE A 396 14.41 10.99 -0.49
C PHE A 396 14.87 12.19 0.35
N ASN A 397 14.58 13.39 -0.14
CA ASN A 397 14.90 14.64 0.51
C ASN A 397 13.64 15.19 1.19
N ASP A 398 13.50 14.94 2.48
CA ASP A 398 12.45 15.54 3.29
C ASP A 398 12.78 17.01 3.62
N LYS A 399 11.89 17.93 3.25
CA LYS A 399 11.95 19.36 3.59
C LYS A 399 10.68 19.85 4.28
N THR A 400 9.96 18.95 4.94
CA THR A 400 8.71 19.27 5.62
C THR A 400 8.97 20.27 6.75
N THR A 401 8.26 21.40 6.72
CA THR A 401 8.41 22.49 7.71
C THR A 401 7.26 22.57 8.71
N ASP A 402 6.12 21.93 8.42
CA ASP A 402 4.95 21.89 9.30
C ASP A 402 4.44 20.45 9.47
N CYS A 403 4.81 19.84 10.59
CA CYS A 403 4.35 18.50 10.99
C CYS A 403 2.97 18.53 11.66
N ASN A 404 2.40 19.71 11.89
CA ASN A 404 1.17 19.93 12.66
C ASN A 404 -0.04 20.26 11.77
N SER A 405 0.16 20.41 10.45
CA SER A 405 -0.93 20.72 9.54
C SER A 405 -1.87 19.52 9.38
N THR A 406 -3.11 19.68 9.81
CA THR A 406 -4.15 18.65 9.90
C THR A 406 -4.67 18.13 8.54
N SER A 407 -4.03 18.46 7.41
CA SER A 407 -4.62 18.32 6.07
C SER A 407 -3.88 17.40 5.10
N ALA A 408 -2.60 17.05 5.31
CA ALA A 408 -1.86 16.18 4.39
C ALA A 408 -1.06 15.09 5.11
N VAL A 409 -1.35 13.83 4.79
CA VAL A 409 -0.63 12.67 5.31
C VAL A 409 0.56 12.39 4.41
N TYR A 410 1.69 13.03 4.70
CA TYR A 410 2.91 12.93 3.92
C TYR A 410 3.53 11.54 4.04
N SER A 411 3.28 10.68 3.05
CA SER A 411 3.77 9.30 3.03
C SER A 411 3.98 8.85 1.59
N TRP A 412 4.92 7.95 1.38
CA TRP A 412 5.11 7.31 0.10
C TRP A 412 5.51 5.85 0.28
N LYS A 413 5.09 5.03 -0.68
CA LYS A 413 5.44 3.63 -0.81
C LYS A 413 5.75 3.39 -2.27
N ALA A 414 6.87 2.73 -2.51
CA ALA A 414 7.33 2.36 -3.82
C ALA A 414 7.30 0.84 -3.97
N GLU A 415 6.87 0.39 -5.13
CA GLU A 415 7.02 -0.99 -5.57
C GLU A 415 8.09 -1.01 -6.65
N PHE A 416 8.99 -1.99 -6.57
CA PHE A 416 9.99 -2.19 -7.61
C PHE A 416 10.00 -3.63 -8.06
N GLN A 417 10.20 -3.82 -9.36
CA GLN A 417 10.26 -5.12 -9.97
C GLN A 417 11.33 -5.16 -11.06
N PRO A 418 12.02 -6.29 -11.22
CA PRO A 418 12.87 -6.49 -12.37
C PRO A 418 11.93 -6.55 -13.58
N THR A 419 12.17 -5.66 -14.52
CA THR A 419 11.61 -5.81 -15.85
C THR A 419 12.59 -6.59 -16.69
N ASN A 420 12.03 -7.50 -17.47
CA ASN A 420 12.73 -7.98 -18.64
C ASN A 420 12.58 -6.86 -19.68
N PRO A 421 13.61 -6.07 -20.00
CA PRO A 421 13.53 -4.98 -20.97
C PRO A 421 13.18 -5.48 -22.39
N ASN A 422 13.00 -6.79 -22.56
CA ASN A 422 12.83 -7.49 -23.83
C ASN A 422 11.38 -7.86 -24.13
N VAL A 423 10.43 -6.97 -23.82
CA VAL A 423 9.14 -6.99 -24.54
C VAL A 423 9.39 -6.29 -25.86
N CYS A 424 9.86 -7.05 -26.83
CA CYS A 424 9.95 -6.57 -28.19
C CYS A 424 8.57 -6.18 -28.74
N GLY A 425 8.55 -5.17 -29.60
CA GLY A 425 7.35 -4.72 -30.31
C GLY A 425 6.50 -3.63 -29.65
N THR A 426 6.79 -3.12 -28.44
CA THR A 426 5.89 -2.14 -27.78
C THR A 426 6.53 -0.85 -27.26
N ALA A 427 7.84 -0.65 -27.38
CA ALA A 427 8.48 0.63 -27.04
C ALA A 427 9.65 1.00 -27.98
N SER A 428 9.75 2.29 -28.33
CA SER A 428 10.94 2.84 -28.97
C SER A 428 12.00 3.10 -27.90
N HIS A 429 13.13 2.43 -28.01
CA HIS A 429 14.29 2.56 -27.16
C HIS A 429 15.10 3.81 -27.55
N SER A 430 15.75 4.46 -26.58
CA SER A 430 16.58 5.64 -26.82
C SER A 430 18.02 5.42 -26.34
N THR A 431 19.02 5.92 -27.07
CA THR A 431 20.44 5.71 -26.74
C THR A 431 20.86 6.44 -25.44
N PRO A 432 21.87 5.92 -24.70
CA PRO A 432 22.40 4.55 -24.78
C PRO A 432 21.48 3.54 -24.06
N GLY A 433 21.68 2.25 -24.32
CA GLY A 433 20.99 1.20 -23.58
C GLY A 433 21.40 -0.21 -23.99
N HIS A 434 20.57 -1.18 -23.63
CA HIS A 434 20.83 -2.61 -23.75
C HIS A 434 19.53 -3.39 -23.95
N PHE A 435 19.60 -4.52 -24.66
CA PHE A 435 18.52 -5.50 -24.78
C PHE A 435 19.09 -6.90 -25.02
N THR A 436 18.29 -7.94 -24.81
CA THR A 436 18.60 -9.35 -25.05
C THR A 436 17.46 -10.01 -25.81
N SER A 437 17.68 -11.21 -26.35
CA SER A 437 16.57 -12.02 -26.86
C SER A 437 15.60 -12.39 -25.73
N PRO A 438 14.32 -12.67 -26.02
CA PRO A 438 13.38 -13.13 -25.02
C PRO A 438 13.92 -14.34 -24.24
N ASN A 439 13.68 -14.34 -22.93
CA ASN A 439 14.13 -15.35 -21.97
C ASN A 439 15.65 -15.48 -21.75
N TYR A 440 16.52 -14.75 -22.46
CA TYR A 440 17.98 -14.82 -22.24
C TYR A 440 18.33 -14.58 -20.75
N PRO A 441 19.21 -15.39 -20.12
CA PRO A 441 20.09 -16.41 -20.73
C PRO A 441 19.43 -17.78 -20.93
N ALA A 442 18.15 -17.95 -20.59
CA ALA A 442 17.40 -19.17 -20.93
C ALA A 442 16.99 -19.17 -22.41
N ALA A 443 16.52 -20.33 -22.88
CA ALA A 443 16.19 -20.52 -24.28
C ALA A 443 15.03 -19.62 -24.75
N TYR A 444 15.21 -18.98 -25.90
CA TYR A 444 14.19 -18.12 -26.49
C TYR A 444 12.99 -18.93 -27.04
N PRO A 445 11.77 -18.32 -27.14
CA PRO A 445 10.61 -18.98 -27.72
C PRO A 445 10.81 -19.34 -29.20
N LYS A 446 10.25 -20.49 -29.62
CA LYS A 446 10.25 -20.94 -31.03
C LYS A 446 9.12 -20.27 -31.83
N GLN A 447 9.29 -20.16 -33.15
CA GLN A 447 8.30 -19.56 -34.07
C GLN A 447 7.91 -18.13 -33.66
N TYR A 448 8.91 -17.37 -33.23
CA TYR A 448 8.74 -16.07 -32.61
C TYR A 448 9.50 -15.00 -33.38
N THR A 449 8.85 -13.85 -33.61
CA THR A 449 9.48 -12.68 -34.21
C THR A 449 9.41 -11.51 -33.23
N CYS A 450 10.51 -10.78 -33.12
CA CYS A 450 10.77 -9.88 -32.02
C CYS A 450 11.54 -8.64 -32.52
N ASP A 451 10.87 -7.48 -32.52
CA ASP A 451 11.40 -6.23 -33.05
C ASP A 451 11.81 -5.24 -31.93
N TYR A 452 12.98 -4.65 -32.08
CA TYR A 452 13.53 -3.58 -31.24
C TYR A 452 13.71 -2.33 -32.09
N TYR A 453 13.23 -1.19 -31.62
CA TYR A 453 13.36 0.11 -32.30
C TYR A 453 14.25 1.02 -31.46
N ILE A 454 15.33 1.54 -32.01
CA ILE A 454 16.33 2.33 -31.28
C ILE A 454 16.46 3.71 -31.94
N THR A 455 16.38 4.78 -31.16
CA THR A 455 16.51 6.17 -31.62
C THR A 455 17.59 6.91 -30.84
N SER A 456 18.43 7.69 -31.52
CA SER A 456 19.47 8.50 -30.88
C SER A 456 18.88 9.68 -30.11
N LYS A 457 19.26 9.87 -28.83
CA LYS A 457 18.91 11.09 -28.08
C LYS A 457 19.68 12.33 -28.54
N SER A 458 20.92 12.13 -29.00
CA SER A 458 21.82 13.22 -29.37
C SER A 458 21.78 13.56 -30.87
N ASN A 459 20.80 13.03 -31.62
CA ASN A 459 20.73 13.10 -33.08
C ASN A 459 22.02 12.63 -33.78
N LYS A 460 22.69 11.63 -33.20
CA LYS A 460 23.88 10.98 -33.77
C LYS A 460 23.50 9.65 -34.42
N ARG A 461 24.47 9.04 -35.10
CA ARG A 461 24.31 7.69 -35.64
C ARG A 461 24.19 6.69 -34.49
N VAL A 462 23.46 5.60 -34.72
CA VAL A 462 23.28 4.55 -33.72
C VAL A 462 24.25 3.41 -34.01
N GLN A 463 25.00 3.00 -32.98
CA GLN A 463 25.86 1.83 -33.01
C GLN A 463 25.29 0.79 -32.04
N ILE A 464 25.19 -0.45 -32.50
CA ILE A 464 24.83 -1.62 -31.69
C ILE A 464 25.99 -2.61 -31.65
N ARG A 465 26.28 -3.16 -30.48
CA ARG A 465 27.21 -4.27 -30.27
C ARG A 465 26.49 -5.44 -29.62
N PHE A 466 26.44 -6.57 -30.30
CA PHE A 466 26.09 -7.86 -29.73
C PHE A 466 27.31 -8.36 -28.96
N ASP A 467 27.21 -8.42 -27.64
CA ASP A 467 28.28 -8.91 -26.78
C ASP A 467 28.45 -10.43 -27.01
N GLU A 468 27.34 -11.17 -27.09
CA GLU A 468 27.29 -12.56 -27.54
C GLU A 468 25.92 -12.93 -28.15
N TYR A 469 25.93 -13.94 -29.03
CA TYR A 469 24.73 -14.53 -29.61
C TYR A 469 24.92 -16.03 -29.87
N TYR A 470 23.89 -16.81 -29.59
CA TYR A 470 23.79 -18.25 -29.85
C TYR A 470 22.42 -18.52 -30.44
N LEU A 471 22.38 -18.72 -31.76
CA LEU A 471 21.15 -18.92 -32.53
C LEU A 471 21.11 -20.34 -33.11
N ALA A 472 19.91 -20.92 -33.14
CA ALA A 472 19.67 -22.20 -33.79
C ALA A 472 19.74 -22.08 -35.32
N LEU A 473 19.89 -23.21 -36.00
CA LEU A 473 19.98 -23.23 -37.47
C LEU A 473 18.68 -22.70 -38.08
N GLY A 474 18.79 -21.67 -38.93
CA GLY A 474 17.64 -21.03 -39.57
C GLY A 474 17.02 -19.87 -38.79
N ASP A 475 17.55 -19.54 -37.60
CA ASP A 475 17.17 -18.35 -36.86
C ASP A 475 18.12 -17.17 -37.20
N TYR A 476 17.57 -15.96 -37.27
CA TYR A 476 18.30 -14.78 -37.76
C TYR A 476 18.03 -13.53 -36.93
N ILE A 477 19.06 -12.69 -36.79
CA ILE A 477 18.92 -11.29 -36.34
C ILE A 477 19.18 -10.39 -37.55
N TYR A 478 18.20 -9.57 -37.90
CA TYR A 478 18.29 -8.54 -38.93
C TYR A 478 18.46 -7.18 -38.28
N VAL A 479 19.41 -6.38 -38.75
CA VAL A 479 19.59 -4.99 -38.34
C VAL A 479 19.27 -4.14 -39.56
N PHE A 480 18.33 -3.21 -39.42
CA PHE A 480 17.87 -2.30 -40.47
C PHE A 480 18.24 -0.86 -40.14
N GLU A 481 18.42 -0.04 -41.17
CA GLU A 481 18.44 1.41 -40.95
C GLU A 481 17.03 1.96 -40.77
N GLY A 482 16.88 2.88 -39.81
CA GLY A 482 15.61 3.51 -39.53
C GLY A 482 14.68 2.63 -38.70
N ASN A 483 13.39 2.95 -38.74
CA ASN A 483 12.36 2.26 -37.97
C ASN A 483 11.52 1.30 -38.84
N THR A 484 11.98 0.91 -40.03
CA THR A 484 11.23 0.04 -40.95
C THR A 484 12.07 -1.13 -41.46
N PRO A 485 11.47 -2.31 -41.68
CA PRO A 485 12.18 -3.49 -42.16
C PRO A 485 12.34 -3.43 -43.70
N SER A 486 13.03 -2.41 -44.21
CA SER A 486 13.25 -2.21 -45.65
C SER A 486 14.59 -2.78 -46.12
N ASN A 487 15.70 -2.17 -45.70
CA ASN A 487 17.06 -2.56 -46.08
C ASN A 487 17.87 -2.99 -44.85
N ALA A 488 18.12 -4.29 -44.72
CA ALA A 488 18.97 -4.81 -43.65
C ALA A 488 20.43 -4.45 -43.91
N ILE A 489 21.06 -3.73 -42.99
CA ILE A 489 22.51 -3.43 -42.98
C ILE A 489 23.34 -4.56 -42.42
N SER A 490 22.72 -5.50 -41.69
CA SER A 490 23.38 -6.71 -41.23
C SER A 490 22.37 -7.82 -41.01
N THR A 491 22.77 -9.04 -41.39
CA THR A 491 22.07 -10.29 -41.07
C THR A 491 23.02 -11.18 -40.29
N ILE A 492 22.62 -11.61 -39.09
CA ILE A 492 23.44 -12.39 -38.16
C ILE A 492 22.76 -13.74 -37.94
N SER A 493 23.55 -14.82 -38.01
CA SER A 493 23.12 -16.19 -37.77
C SER A 493 24.22 -16.98 -37.04
N GLY A 494 23.88 -18.15 -36.51
CA GLY A 494 24.82 -19.03 -35.80
C GLY A 494 25.21 -18.48 -34.43
N SER A 495 26.49 -18.64 -34.05
CA SER A 495 27.01 -18.17 -32.76
C SER A 495 28.21 -17.25 -32.93
N GLY A 496 28.39 -16.29 -32.02
CA GLY A 496 29.53 -15.37 -32.04
C GLY A 496 29.51 -14.35 -30.90
N VAL A 497 30.56 -13.52 -30.84
CA VAL A 497 30.79 -12.52 -29.79
C VAL A 497 31.29 -11.20 -30.37
N ASN A 498 31.05 -10.09 -29.66
CA ASN A 498 31.54 -8.74 -29.99
C ASN A 498 31.22 -8.25 -31.42
N LYS A 499 30.08 -8.66 -31.99
CA LYS A 499 29.67 -8.22 -33.33
C LYS A 499 29.06 -6.83 -33.24
N THR A 500 29.64 -5.87 -33.98
CA THR A 500 29.17 -4.48 -33.98
C THR A 500 28.57 -4.11 -35.34
N VAL A 501 27.50 -3.32 -35.33
CA VAL A 501 26.82 -2.78 -36.51
C VAL A 501 26.52 -1.30 -36.24
N THR A 502 26.77 -0.43 -37.22
CA THR A 502 26.56 1.02 -37.08
C THR A 502 25.72 1.51 -38.24
N THR A 503 24.77 2.41 -37.99
CA THR A 503 24.00 3.06 -39.06
C THR A 503 24.92 3.94 -39.93
N SER A 504 24.59 4.10 -41.21
CA SER A 504 25.37 4.93 -42.13
C SER A 504 25.17 6.43 -41.84
N LEU A 505 23.93 6.89 -41.90
CA LEU A 505 23.50 8.29 -41.70
C LEU A 505 22.26 8.44 -40.81
N GLN A 506 21.51 7.35 -40.56
CA GLN A 506 20.26 7.45 -39.80
C GLN A 506 20.50 7.56 -38.29
N THR A 507 19.63 8.34 -37.63
CA THR A 507 19.58 8.48 -36.18
C THR A 507 18.68 7.44 -35.51
N SER A 508 18.15 6.48 -36.28
CA SER A 508 17.37 5.37 -35.78
C SER A 508 17.76 4.04 -36.44
N MET A 509 17.51 2.94 -35.72
CA MET A 509 17.85 1.57 -36.09
C MET A 509 16.73 0.64 -35.63
N MET A 510 16.41 -0.36 -36.44
CA MET A 510 15.47 -1.43 -36.08
C MET A 510 16.22 -2.77 -36.09
N VAL A 511 16.03 -3.56 -35.05
CA VAL A 511 16.58 -4.92 -34.96
C VAL A 511 15.43 -5.92 -34.90
N ARG A 512 15.41 -6.92 -35.77
CA ARG A 512 14.42 -8.01 -35.78
C ARG A 512 15.10 -9.33 -35.51
N PHE A 513 14.68 -10.01 -34.45
CA PHE A 513 15.01 -11.41 -34.23
C PHE A 513 13.86 -12.29 -34.71
N SER A 514 14.17 -13.31 -35.54
CA SER A 514 13.20 -14.27 -36.05
C SER A 514 13.66 -15.69 -35.80
N SER A 515 12.81 -16.49 -35.13
CA SER A 515 13.02 -17.92 -34.92
C SER A 515 12.01 -18.77 -35.70
N TYR A 516 12.48 -19.84 -36.34
CA TYR A 516 11.67 -20.68 -37.23
C TYR A 516 11.13 -21.97 -36.55
N GLY A 517 11.74 -22.37 -35.43
CA GLY A 517 11.27 -23.45 -34.55
C GLY A 517 11.67 -24.88 -34.96
N SER A 518 12.31 -25.07 -36.11
CA SER A 518 12.73 -26.40 -36.62
C SER A 518 13.84 -27.07 -35.81
N TYR A 519 14.60 -26.31 -35.02
CA TYR A 519 15.70 -26.80 -34.20
C TYR A 519 15.49 -26.44 -32.72
N PRO A 520 16.19 -27.09 -31.77
CA PRO A 520 16.18 -26.69 -30.36
C PRO A 520 16.58 -25.22 -30.21
N ALA A 521 15.81 -24.46 -29.43
CA ALA A 521 16.15 -23.07 -29.14
C ALA A 521 17.45 -23.00 -28.35
N GLN A 522 18.28 -22.01 -28.65
CA GLN A 522 19.57 -21.76 -28.00
C GLN A 522 19.43 -20.66 -26.93
N PHE A 523 20.53 -20.34 -26.25
CA PHE A 523 20.55 -19.35 -25.16
C PHE A 523 20.23 -17.91 -25.63
N GLY A 524 20.27 -17.63 -26.93
CA GLY A 524 19.87 -16.33 -27.48
C GLY A 524 21.01 -15.32 -27.53
N PHE A 525 20.74 -14.03 -27.36
CA PHE A 525 21.75 -12.97 -27.51
C PHE A 525 21.61 -11.84 -26.50
N THR A 526 22.68 -11.06 -26.33
CA THR A 526 22.72 -9.81 -25.56
C THR A 526 23.40 -8.71 -26.36
N ALA A 527 22.84 -7.50 -26.35
CA ALA A 527 23.29 -6.39 -27.17
C ALA A 527 23.20 -5.03 -26.47
N ARG A 528 24.23 -4.20 -26.63
CA ARG A 528 24.28 -2.79 -26.16
C ARG A 528 24.25 -1.84 -27.34
N TYR A 529 23.60 -0.70 -27.16
CA TYR A 529 23.51 0.34 -28.19
C TYR A 529 23.83 1.73 -27.64
N TYR A 530 24.46 2.57 -28.45
CA TYR A 530 24.95 3.90 -28.07
C TYR A 530 25.08 4.80 -29.30
N ASP A 531 25.25 6.09 -29.07
CA ASP A 531 25.57 7.05 -30.13
C ASP A 531 27.00 6.82 -30.64
N ALA A 532 27.18 6.75 -31.95
CA ALA A 532 28.45 6.52 -32.64
C ALA A 532 29.25 7.80 -32.91
#